data_AF-A0A259PC67-F1
#
_entry.id   AF-A0A259PC67-F1
#
_cell.length_a   1.000
_cell.length_b   1.000
_cell.length_c   1.000
_cell.angle_alpha   90.00
_cell.angle_beta   90.00
_cell.angle_gamma   90.00
#
_symmetry.space_group_name_H-M   'P 1'
#
loop_
_entity.id
_entity.type
_entity.pdbx_description
1 polymer ?
#
loop_
_entity_poly.entity_id
_entity_poly.type
_entity_poly.pdbx_seq_one_letter_code
_entity_poly.pdbx_strand_id
1 'polypeptide(L)'
;SRTARIAAWSRYFLPSAVDSFAELGQELYIRSGDTIYKIDPTVFTDDGLQYEVLLDLPYMDFKSPGQLKQIYGADIVMEGQCDFSIGYDVRNIDAYTAPVKVKGNTRPGGMVPIEVSGTEFSLRFRNYDNKPFRLDAVTLYYNVLGAI
;
A
#
# COMPACT_ATOMS: atom_id res chain seq x y z
N SER A 1 6.39 -12.37 20.78
CA SER A 1 5.75 -11.09 20.44
C SER A 1 4.25 -11.29 20.45
N ARG A 2 3.57 -10.78 21.47
CA ARG A 2 2.13 -10.95 21.70
C ARG A 2 1.46 -9.74 21.04
N THR A 3 0.98 -9.93 19.81
CA THR A 3 -0.02 -9.10 19.13
C THR A 3 0.20 -7.58 19.26
N ALA A 4 1.17 -7.03 18.54
CA ALA A 4 0.97 -5.65 18.08
C ALA A 4 -0.26 -5.69 17.17
N ARG A 5 -1.42 -5.27 17.69
CA ARG A 5 -2.61 -5.03 16.85
C ARG A 5 -2.15 -4.01 15.81
N ILE A 6 -1.98 -4.44 14.57
CA ILE A 6 -1.67 -3.54 13.47
C ILE A 6 -2.81 -2.51 13.46
N ALA A 7 -2.52 -1.29 13.88
CA ALA A 7 -3.45 -0.18 13.76
C ALA A 7 -3.37 0.31 12.32
N ALA A 8 -4.15 -0.31 11.46
CA ALA A 8 -4.38 0.18 10.11
C ALA A 8 -5.50 1.23 10.17
N TRP A 9 -5.31 2.35 9.48
CA TRP A 9 -6.36 3.31 9.19
C TRP A 9 -6.41 3.50 7.68
N SER A 10 -7.59 3.84 7.18
CA SER A 10 -7.80 4.25 5.80
C SER A 10 -8.33 5.68 5.79
N ARG A 11 -8.00 6.40 4.71
CA ARG A 11 -8.57 7.71 4.42
C ARG A 11 -9.12 7.68 3.00
N TYR A 12 -10.34 8.14 2.87
CA TYR A 12 -11.05 8.22 1.60
C TYR A 12 -11.10 9.68 1.16
N PHE A 13 -10.78 9.93 -0.10
CA PHE A 13 -10.93 11.24 -0.73
C PHE A 13 -12.05 11.13 -1.74
N LEU A 14 -13.21 11.66 -1.37
CA LEU A 14 -14.39 11.61 -2.23
C LEU A 14 -14.42 12.85 -3.14
N PRO A 15 -14.90 12.73 -4.39
CA PRO A 15 -14.92 13.84 -5.34
C PRO A 15 -15.95 14.93 -4.99
N SER A 16 -16.93 14.60 -4.14
CA SER A 16 -18.02 15.47 -3.72
C SER A 16 -17.97 15.74 -2.21
N ALA A 17 -18.59 16.84 -1.78
CA ALA A 17 -18.71 17.18 -0.37
C ALA A 17 -19.54 16.12 0.38
N VAL A 18 -19.15 15.82 1.61
CA VAL A 18 -19.89 14.91 2.49
C VAL A 18 -20.69 15.74 3.49
N ASP A 19 -22.00 15.76 3.33
CA ASP A 19 -22.90 16.44 4.27
C ASP A 19 -23.23 15.55 5.47
N SER A 20 -23.48 14.27 5.19
CA SER A 20 -23.80 13.26 6.20
C SER A 20 -23.55 11.85 5.68
N PHE A 21 -23.35 10.90 6.59
CA PHE A 21 -23.26 9.48 6.27
C PHE A 21 -24.15 8.66 7.20
N ALA A 22 -24.62 7.51 6.72
CA ALA A 22 -25.42 6.57 7.49
C ALA A 22 -25.11 5.13 7.08
N GLU A 23 -25.21 4.20 8.03
CA GLU A 23 -25.11 2.78 7.76
C GLU A 23 -26.51 2.15 7.77
N LEU A 24 -26.80 1.32 6.76
CA LEU A 24 -28.01 0.49 6.71
C LEU A 24 -27.64 -0.89 6.16
N GLY A 25 -27.76 -1.92 6.98
CA GLY A 25 -27.56 -3.31 6.53
C GLY A 25 -26.13 -3.61 6.06
N GLN A 26 -25.11 -3.11 6.77
CA GLN A 26 -23.68 -3.23 6.42
C GLN A 26 -23.27 -2.44 5.16
N GLU A 27 -24.14 -1.57 4.66
CA GLU A 27 -23.84 -0.68 3.55
C GLU A 27 -23.70 0.75 4.07
N LEU A 28 -22.66 1.44 3.57
CA LEU A 28 -22.41 2.84 3.89
C LEU A 28 -23.01 3.74 2.82
N TYR A 29 -23.88 4.64 3.25
CA TYR A 29 -24.52 5.66 2.42
C TYR A 29 -23.95 7.03 2.75
N ILE A 30 -23.73 7.84 1.71
CA ILE A 30 -23.13 9.18 1.80
C ILE A 30 -24.04 10.16 1.09
N ARG A 31 -24.44 11.24 1.77
CA ARG A 31 -25.23 12.33 1.18
C ARG A 31 -24.31 13.47 0.76
N SER A 32 -24.55 13.97 -0.46
CA SER A 32 -23.96 15.17 -1.02
C SER A 32 -25.04 15.99 -1.73
N GLY A 33 -25.50 17.07 -1.11
CA GLY A 33 -26.63 17.88 -1.57
C GLY A 33 -27.93 17.06 -1.63
N ASP A 34 -28.44 16.86 -2.84
CA ASP A 34 -29.65 16.07 -3.12
C ASP A 34 -29.35 14.64 -3.62
N THR A 35 -28.07 14.28 -3.74
CA THR A 35 -27.63 12.96 -4.19
C THR A 35 -27.23 12.08 -3.00
N ILE A 36 -27.61 10.81 -3.06
CA ILE A 36 -27.18 9.77 -2.12
C ILE A 36 -26.32 8.77 -2.86
N TYR A 37 -25.08 8.61 -2.43
CA TYR A 37 -24.12 7.61 -2.90
C TYR A 37 -24.13 6.41 -1.96
N LYS A 38 -23.87 5.23 -2.53
CA LYS A 38 -23.62 3.98 -1.79
C LYS A 38 -22.18 3.58 -2.05
N ILE A 39 -21.45 3.24 -0.99
CA ILE A 39 -20.15 2.58 -1.13
C ILE A 39 -20.39 1.12 -1.51
N ASP A 40 -20.02 0.77 -2.73
CA ASP A 40 -20.26 -0.56 -3.30
C ASP A 40 -18.93 -1.25 -3.61
N PRO A 41 -18.65 -2.45 -3.06
CA PRO A 41 -17.40 -3.17 -3.29
C PRO A 41 -17.23 -3.70 -4.72
N THR A 42 -18.28 -3.63 -5.55
CA THR A 42 -18.26 -4.06 -6.95
C THR A 42 -18.05 -2.91 -7.94
N VAL A 43 -17.98 -1.67 -7.44
CA VAL A 43 -17.72 -0.46 -8.22
C VAL A 43 -16.31 0.05 -7.91
N PHE A 44 -15.53 0.34 -8.95
CA PHE A 44 -14.10 0.71 -8.85
C PHE A 44 -13.80 2.14 -9.30
N THR A 45 -14.83 2.99 -9.34
CA THR A 45 -14.76 4.41 -9.66
C THR A 45 -15.74 5.19 -8.78
N ASP A 46 -15.41 6.43 -8.46
CA ASP A 46 -16.29 7.32 -7.70
C ASP A 46 -17.07 8.20 -8.67
N ASP A 47 -18.34 7.87 -8.91
CA ASP A 47 -19.20 8.59 -9.87
C ASP A 47 -18.60 8.68 -11.29
N GLY A 48 -17.95 7.59 -11.72
CA GLY A 48 -17.24 7.52 -13.00
C GLY A 48 -15.82 8.11 -12.98
N LEU A 49 -15.40 8.76 -11.89
CA LEU A 49 -14.04 9.25 -11.72
C LEU A 49 -13.13 8.14 -11.19
N GLN A 50 -11.99 7.94 -11.86
CA GLN A 50 -10.97 7.01 -11.39
C GLN A 50 -10.21 7.62 -10.20
N TYR A 51 -9.94 6.81 -9.19
CA TYR A 51 -9.13 7.18 -8.03
C TYR A 51 -7.89 6.30 -7.90
N GLU A 52 -6.93 6.75 -7.10
CA GLU A 52 -5.74 5.98 -6.73
C GLU A 52 -5.94 5.27 -5.40
N VAL A 53 -5.55 4.01 -5.34
CA VAL A 53 -5.42 3.26 -4.10
C VAL A 53 -3.94 3.25 -3.69
N LEU A 54 -3.64 3.88 -2.56
CA LEU A 54 -2.30 3.96 -1.97
C LEU A 54 -2.23 3.13 -0.69
N LEU A 55 -1.30 2.18 -0.63
CA LEU A 55 -0.97 1.43 0.58
C LEU A 55 0.45 1.78 0.99
N ASP A 56 0.57 2.47 2.13
CA ASP A 56 1.85 2.78 2.75
C ASP A 56 1.99 2.01 4.06
N LEU A 57 3.04 1.20 4.15
CA LEU A 57 3.43 0.54 5.39
C LEU A 57 4.35 1.46 6.19
N PRO A 58 4.28 1.44 7.53
CA PRO A 58 5.19 2.23 8.35
C PRO A 58 6.64 1.80 8.10
N TYR A 59 7.58 2.69 8.43
CA TYR A 59 8.99 2.32 8.45
C TYR A 59 9.22 1.19 9.46
N MET A 60 9.92 0.16 9.03
CA MET A 60 10.24 -1.02 9.83
C MET A 60 11.74 -1.30 9.77
N ASP A 61 12.31 -1.71 10.90
CA ASP A 61 13.73 -2.04 11.08
C ASP A 61 14.03 -3.55 10.92
N PHE A 62 13.03 -4.33 10.51
CA PHE A 62 13.07 -5.80 10.46
C PHE A 62 13.58 -6.45 11.76
N LYS A 63 13.21 -5.87 12.91
CA LYS A 63 13.61 -6.30 14.27
C LYS A 63 15.13 -6.24 14.51
N SER A 64 15.84 -5.45 13.73
CA SER A 64 17.28 -5.24 13.85
C SER A 64 17.61 -3.74 13.72
N PRO A 65 17.27 -2.95 14.75
CA PRO A 65 17.56 -1.52 14.77
C PRO A 65 19.07 -1.25 14.70
N GLY A 66 19.45 -0.15 14.06
CA GLY A 66 20.85 0.27 13.90
C GLY A 66 21.71 -0.65 13.01
N GLN A 67 21.10 -1.64 12.35
CA GLN A 67 21.77 -2.48 11.37
C GLN A 67 21.50 -1.95 9.96
N LEU A 68 22.56 -1.63 9.22
CA LEU A 68 22.47 -1.37 7.79
C LEU A 68 22.09 -2.66 7.07
N LYS A 69 21.10 -2.56 6.20
CA LYS A 69 20.59 -3.67 5.40
C LYS A 69 20.60 -3.27 3.94
N GLN A 70 20.85 -4.23 3.07
CA GLN A 70 20.68 -4.10 1.63
C GLN A 70 19.55 -5.02 1.20
N ILE A 71 18.41 -4.45 0.80
CA ILE A 71 17.35 -5.18 0.11
C ILE A 71 17.80 -5.36 -1.33
N TYR A 72 17.68 -6.60 -1.84
CA TYR A 72 18.01 -6.95 -3.23
C TYR A 72 16.81 -7.49 -4.01
N GLY A 73 15.67 -7.71 -3.35
CA GLY A 73 14.43 -8.00 -4.04
C GLY A 73 13.23 -8.25 -3.14
N ALA A 74 12.09 -8.44 -3.78
CA ALA A 74 10.81 -8.68 -3.12
C ALA A 74 9.95 -9.70 -3.88
N ASP A 75 9.18 -10.50 -3.14
CA ASP A 75 8.06 -11.25 -3.67
C ASP A 75 6.74 -10.65 -3.18
N ILE A 76 5.79 -10.49 -4.08
CA ILE A 76 4.50 -9.85 -3.82
C ILE A 76 3.38 -10.82 -4.20
N VAL A 77 2.46 -11.05 -3.26
CA VAL A 77 1.23 -11.80 -3.48
C VAL A 77 0.09 -10.80 -3.49
N MET A 78 -0.51 -10.59 -4.66
CA MET A 78 -1.60 -9.65 -4.85
C MET A 78 -2.54 -10.07 -5.98
N GLU A 79 -3.74 -9.49 -5.95
CA GLU A 79 -4.69 -9.44 -7.04
C GLU A 79 -4.65 -8.04 -7.69
N GLY A 80 -4.72 -7.99 -9.01
CA GLY A 80 -4.60 -6.75 -9.78
C GLY A 80 -3.14 -6.40 -10.13
N GLN A 81 -2.83 -5.11 -10.18
CA GLN A 81 -1.52 -4.57 -10.52
C GLN A 81 -1.22 -3.32 -9.68
N CYS A 82 0.05 -3.01 -9.45
CA CYS A 82 0.46 -1.78 -8.79
C CYS A 82 1.87 -1.37 -9.20
N ASP A 83 2.20 -0.12 -8.92
CA ASP A 83 3.56 0.38 -8.84
C ASP A 83 4.07 0.16 -7.41
N PHE A 84 5.12 -0.66 -7.27
CA PHE A 84 5.77 -0.99 -6.01
C PHE A 84 7.07 -0.18 -5.82
N SER A 85 7.26 0.39 -4.64
CA SER A 85 8.46 1.15 -4.29
C SER A 85 8.81 0.98 -2.80
N ILE A 86 10.08 1.21 -2.47
CA ILE A 86 10.61 1.10 -1.11
C ILE A 86 11.16 2.45 -0.67
N GLY A 87 10.64 2.97 0.43
CA GLY A 87 11.19 4.11 1.15
C GLY A 87 12.40 3.68 1.99
N TYR A 88 13.50 4.42 1.95
CA TYR A 88 14.78 4.00 2.56
C TYR A 88 15.45 5.04 3.47
N ASP A 89 14.90 6.25 3.58
CA ASP A 89 15.32 7.24 4.57
C ASP A 89 14.09 7.83 5.26
N VAL A 90 13.92 7.58 6.56
CA VAL A 90 12.78 8.09 7.35
C VAL A 90 12.79 9.62 7.51
N ARG A 91 13.95 10.25 7.33
CA ARG A 91 14.11 11.71 7.47
C ARG A 91 13.69 12.45 6.20
N ASN A 92 13.58 11.74 5.08
CA ASN A 92 13.22 12.29 3.79
C ASN A 92 12.00 11.56 3.22
N ILE A 93 10.85 12.23 3.23
CA ILE A 93 9.57 11.67 2.76
C ILE A 93 9.59 11.32 1.26
N ASP A 94 10.52 11.87 0.49
CA ASP A 94 10.64 11.62 -0.95
C ASP A 94 11.69 10.54 -1.27
N ALA A 95 12.37 9.98 -0.25
CA ALA A 95 13.41 8.97 -0.44
C ALA A 95 12.82 7.58 -0.69
N TYR A 96 12.30 7.40 -1.91
CA TYR A 96 11.77 6.13 -2.42
C TYR A 96 12.58 5.65 -3.63
N THR A 97 12.67 4.34 -3.81
CA THR A 97 13.20 3.74 -5.04
C THR A 97 12.32 4.10 -6.24
N ALA A 98 12.89 3.99 -7.44
CA ALA A 98 12.10 4.04 -8.67
C ALA A 98 10.98 2.98 -8.61
N PRO A 99 9.73 3.32 -8.97
CA PRO A 99 8.64 2.36 -8.91
C PRO A 99 8.80 1.24 -9.94
N VAL A 100 8.47 0.02 -9.54
CA VAL A 100 8.44 -1.16 -10.41
C VAL A 100 6.99 -1.58 -10.62
N LYS A 101 6.60 -1.76 -11.89
CA LYS A 101 5.27 -2.26 -12.25
C LYS A 101 5.20 -3.75 -11.95
N VAL A 102 4.27 -4.14 -11.08
CA VAL A 102 4.02 -5.52 -10.70
C VAL A 102 2.58 -5.88 -11.04
N LYS A 103 2.34 -7.10 -11.50
CA LYS A 103 1.01 -7.61 -11.82
C LYS A 103 0.83 -9.03 -11.31
N GLY A 104 -0.26 -9.26 -10.58
CA GLY A 104 -0.58 -10.56 -9.99
C GLY A 104 0.47 -11.04 -8.98
N ASN A 105 0.48 -12.35 -8.75
CA ASN A 105 1.41 -13.01 -7.84
C ASN A 105 2.78 -13.20 -8.50
N THR A 106 3.86 -12.70 -7.88
CA THR A 106 5.22 -12.78 -8.42
C THR A 106 5.90 -14.11 -8.14
N ARG A 107 5.47 -14.87 -7.12
CA ARG A 107 6.15 -16.11 -6.69
C ARG A 107 6.40 -17.11 -7.82
N PRO A 108 5.48 -17.34 -8.77
CA PRO A 108 5.74 -18.22 -9.91
C PRO A 108 6.68 -17.63 -10.97
N GLY A 109 6.77 -16.30 -11.06
CA GLY A 109 7.53 -15.57 -12.07
C GLY A 109 8.92 -15.12 -11.63
N GLY A 110 9.24 -15.27 -10.35
CA GLY A 110 10.50 -14.85 -9.75
C GLY A 110 10.38 -13.56 -8.96
N MET A 111 11.42 -13.31 -8.16
CA MET A 111 11.55 -12.15 -7.29
C MET A 111 11.64 -10.86 -8.13
N VAL A 112 10.92 -9.82 -7.70
CA VAL A 112 11.06 -8.46 -8.22
C VAL A 112 12.42 -7.91 -7.78
N PRO A 113 13.36 -7.63 -8.69
CA PRO A 113 14.66 -7.11 -8.32
C PRO A 113 14.52 -5.65 -7.91
N ILE A 114 14.98 -5.33 -6.69
CA ILE A 114 15.03 -3.96 -6.20
C ILE A 114 16.21 -3.83 -5.25
N GLU A 115 17.13 -2.91 -5.56
CA GLU A 115 18.37 -2.73 -4.81
C GLU A 115 18.32 -1.41 -4.05
N VAL A 116 18.29 -1.50 -2.72
CA VAL A 116 18.29 -0.31 -1.86
C VAL A 116 18.88 -0.64 -0.49
N SER A 117 19.62 0.31 0.07
CA SER A 117 20.23 0.17 1.40
C SER A 117 19.69 1.19 2.39
N GLY A 118 19.53 0.78 3.64
CA GLY A 118 18.96 1.58 4.71
C GLY A 118 18.88 0.80 6.02
N THR A 119 18.58 1.49 7.10
CA THR A 119 18.35 0.88 8.44
C THR A 119 16.89 0.51 8.65
N GLU A 120 15.98 1.34 8.14
CA GLU A 120 14.54 1.15 8.17
C GLU A 120 13.94 1.34 6.77
N PHE A 121 12.85 0.63 6.50
CA PHE A 121 12.19 0.69 5.20
C PHE A 121 10.67 0.80 5.31
N SER A 122 10.08 1.58 4.41
CA SER A 122 8.63 1.66 4.19
C SER A 122 8.30 1.05 2.84
N LEU A 123 7.19 0.31 2.76
CA LEU A 123 6.72 -0.28 1.51
C LEU A 123 5.53 0.52 1.00
N ARG A 124 5.59 0.91 -0.27
CA ARG A 124 4.54 1.68 -0.94
C ARG A 124 4.02 0.94 -2.16
N PHE A 125 2.71 0.79 -2.23
CA PHE A 125 1.98 0.21 -3.36
C PHE A 125 0.98 1.23 -3.88
N ARG A 126 1.09 1.57 -5.16
CA ARG A 126 0.21 2.52 -5.85
C ARG A 126 -0.56 1.80 -6.94
N ASN A 127 -1.87 1.71 -6.81
CA ASN A 127 -2.74 1.18 -7.84
C ASN A 127 -3.58 2.33 -8.42
N TYR A 128 -3.44 2.55 -9.73
CA TYR A 128 -4.23 3.52 -10.48
C TYR A 128 -4.89 2.80 -11.66
N ASP A 129 -5.75 1.84 -11.35
CA ASP A 129 -6.68 1.26 -12.32
C ASP A 129 -8.08 1.13 -11.74
N ASN A 130 -9.06 0.92 -12.62
CA ASN A 130 -10.47 0.77 -12.25
C ASN A 130 -10.85 -0.71 -12.08
N LYS A 131 -9.95 -1.51 -11.47
CA LYS A 131 -10.11 -2.95 -11.28
C LYS A 131 -9.90 -3.34 -9.82
N PRO A 132 -10.35 -4.53 -9.40
CA PRO A 132 -10.03 -5.05 -8.07
C PRO A 132 -8.53 -5.04 -7.81
N PHE A 133 -8.14 -4.49 -6.66
CA PHE A 133 -6.78 -4.52 -6.15
C PHE A 133 -6.79 -5.04 -4.71
N ARG A 134 -5.96 -6.06 -4.43
CA ARG A 134 -5.80 -6.62 -3.09
C ARG A 134 -4.35 -7.04 -2.88
N LEU A 135 -3.74 -6.56 -1.80
CA LEU A 135 -2.42 -7.01 -1.36
C LEU A 135 -2.58 -8.05 -0.25
N ASP A 136 -2.09 -9.27 -0.47
CA ASP A 136 -2.18 -10.37 0.48
C ASP A 136 -0.90 -10.53 1.31
N ALA A 137 0.26 -10.44 0.65
CA ALA A 137 1.55 -10.59 1.31
C ALA A 137 2.70 -9.94 0.53
N VAL A 138 3.75 -9.57 1.26
CA VAL A 138 5.04 -9.19 0.71
C VAL A 138 6.16 -9.86 1.49
N THR A 139 7.13 -10.41 0.77
CA THR A 139 8.36 -10.99 1.32
C THR A 139 9.53 -10.17 0.79
N LEU A 140 10.40 -9.68 1.67
CA LEU A 140 11.61 -8.97 1.28
C LEU A 140 12.82 -9.88 1.44
N TYR A 141 13.75 -9.76 0.50
CA TYR A 141 15.04 -10.45 0.53
C TYR A 141 16.15 -9.41 0.74
N TYR A 142 16.94 -9.61 1.78
CA TYR A 142 17.95 -8.64 2.19
C TYR A 142 19.16 -9.28 2.85
N ASN A 143 20.30 -8.58 2.76
CA ASN A 143 21.52 -8.86 3.49
C ASN A 143 21.68 -7.87 4.65
N VAL A 144 22.22 -8.34 5.77
CA VAL A 144 22.65 -7.46 6.86
C VAL A 144 24.11 -7.10 6.63
N LEU A 145 24.40 -5.80 6.51
CA LEU A 145 25.74 -5.29 6.21
C LEU A 145 26.53 -4.92 7.47
N GLY A 146 25.86 -4.79 8.62
CA GLY A 146 26.49 -4.54 9.92
C GLY A 146 25.89 -3.33 10.64
N ALA A 147 26.42 -3.04 11.82
CA ALA A 147 26.00 -1.91 12.64
C ALA A 147 26.49 -0.58 12.05
N ILE A 148 25.68 0.47 12.18
CA ILE A 148 26.05 1.86 11.90
C ILE A 148 25.75 2.79 13.06
#